data_AF-A0A6I4M5Q7-F1
#
_entry.id   AF-A0A6I4M5Q7-F1
#
_cell.length_a   1.000
_cell.length_b   1.000
_cell.length_c   1.000
_cell.angle_alpha   90.00
_cell.angle_beta   90.00
_cell.angle_gamma   90.00
#
_symmetry.space_group_name_H-M   'P 1'
#
loop_
_entity.id
_entity.type
_entity.pdbx_description
1 polymer ?
#
loop_
_entity_poly.entity_id
_entity_poly.type
_entity_poly.pdbx_seq_one_letter_code
_entity_poly.pdbx_strand_id
1 'polypeptide(L)'
;MELRDATRMILSESAAHPELLRVTRQAHDELAAGRPVPYTELSWMLKEAARKNVYPALHARYGAGAFDEMVLVIGREIDRQAPVVRH
;
A
#
# COMPACT_ATOMS: atom_id res chain seq x y z
N MET A 1 -0.71 -12.25 4.88
CA MET A 1 -1.62 -11.23 4.33
C MET A 1 -1.34 -11.10 2.84
N GLU A 2 -2.37 -11.00 2.01
CA GLU A 2 -2.19 -10.80 0.56
C GLU A 2 -2.00 -9.31 0.21
N LEU A 3 -1.36 -9.03 -0.92
CA LEU A 3 -1.12 -7.65 -1.39
C LEU A 3 -2.41 -6.82 -1.52
N ARG A 4 -3.50 -7.47 -1.95
CA ARG A 4 -4.83 -6.85 -1.99
C ARG A 4 -5.30 -6.41 -0.62
N ASP A 5 -5.12 -7.26 0.39
CA ASP A 5 -5.56 -6.99 1.76
C ASP A 5 -4.72 -5.87 2.39
N ALA A 6 -3.40 -5.87 2.14
CA ALA A 6 -2.52 -4.78 2.54
C ALA A 6 -2.93 -3.44 1.91
N THR A 7 -3.25 -3.42 0.61
CA THR A 7 -3.77 -2.24 -0.08
C THR A 7 -5.13 -1.80 0.48
N ARG A 8 -5.99 -2.74 0.84
CA ARG A 8 -7.30 -2.47 1.46
C ARG A 8 -7.16 -1.82 2.84
N MET A 9 -6.14 -2.16 3.61
CA MET A 9 -5.88 -1.51 4.90
C MET A 9 -5.59 -0.03 4.72
N ILE A 10 -4.67 0.33 3.79
CA ILE A 10 -4.41 1.74 3.47
C ILE A 10 -5.70 2.42 2.98
N LEU A 11 -6.50 1.73 2.18
CA LEU A 11 -7.76 2.27 1.66
C LEU A 11 -8.73 2.67 2.78
N SER A 12 -8.80 1.89 3.86
CA SER A 12 -9.75 2.15 4.96
C SER A 12 -9.47 3.46 5.68
N GLU A 13 -8.19 3.87 5.73
CA GLU A 13 -7.76 5.08 6.43
C GLU A 13 -7.49 6.27 5.47
N SER A 14 -7.77 6.10 4.17
CA SER A 14 -7.47 7.12 3.16
C SER A 14 -8.59 8.14 2.94
N ALA A 15 -9.75 8.00 3.59
CA ALA A 15 -10.95 8.81 3.30
C ALA A 15 -10.73 10.33 3.42
N ALA A 16 -9.84 10.77 4.33
CA ALA A 16 -9.50 12.18 4.53
C ALA A 16 -8.47 12.72 3.50
N HIS A 17 -7.98 11.88 2.60
CA HIS A 17 -6.89 12.20 1.66
C HIS A 17 -7.31 11.83 0.22
N PRO A 18 -7.98 12.73 -0.52
CA PRO A 18 -8.65 12.39 -1.78
C PRO A 18 -7.74 11.75 -2.85
N GLU A 19 -6.50 12.22 -2.98
CA GLU A 19 -5.56 11.67 -3.97
C GLU A 19 -5.07 10.27 -3.57
N LEU A 20 -4.71 10.09 -2.29
CA LEU A 20 -4.33 8.78 -1.75
C LEU A 20 -5.51 7.80 -1.84
N LEU A 21 -6.73 8.24 -1.52
CA LEU A 21 -7.95 7.45 -1.66
C LEU A 21 -8.14 6.96 -3.09
N ARG A 22 -7.97 7.86 -4.07
CA ARG A 22 -8.16 7.53 -5.49
C ARG A 22 -7.16 6.48 -5.95
N VAL A 23 -5.87 6.68 -5.68
CA VAL A 23 -4.79 5.76 -6.11
C VAL A 23 -4.92 4.42 -5.40
N THR A 24 -5.14 4.43 -4.08
CA THR A 24 -5.28 3.19 -3.30
C THR A 24 -6.51 2.39 -3.71
N ARG A 25 -7.62 3.06 -4.05
CA ARG A 25 -8.82 2.39 -4.58
C ARG A 25 -8.55 1.75 -5.93
N GLN A 26 -7.94 2.49 -6.85
CA GLN A 26 -7.57 1.95 -8.17
C GLN A 26 -6.66 0.73 -8.02
N ALA A 27 -5.60 0.83 -7.21
CA ALA A 27 -4.70 -0.28 -6.94
C ALA A 27 -5.42 -1.50 -6.35
N HIS A 28 -6.32 -1.28 -5.38
CA HIS A 28 -7.13 -2.36 -4.80
C HIS A 28 -8.02 -3.04 -5.84
N ASP A 29 -8.66 -2.27 -6.72
CA ASP A 29 -9.58 -2.79 -7.75
C ASP A 29 -8.83 -3.59 -8.84
N GLU A 30 -7.64 -3.12 -9.24
CA GLU A 30 -6.74 -3.86 -10.14
C GLU A 30 -6.33 -5.20 -9.52
N LEU A 31 -5.90 -5.20 -8.25
CA LEU A 31 -5.53 -6.41 -7.51
C LEU A 31 -6.72 -7.36 -7.31
N ALA A 32 -7.92 -6.82 -7.04
CA ALA A 32 -9.14 -7.61 -6.93
C ALA A 32 -9.53 -8.28 -8.24
N ALA A 33 -9.19 -7.66 -9.38
CA ALA A 33 -9.34 -8.23 -10.71
C ALA A 33 -8.17 -9.13 -11.14
N GLY A 34 -7.19 -9.39 -10.25
CA GLY A 34 -6.01 -10.21 -10.55
C GLY A 34 -4.99 -9.54 -11.48
N ARG A 35 -5.09 -8.22 -11.68
CA ARG A 35 -4.16 -7.44 -12.51
C ARG A 35 -3.00 -6.91 -11.66
N PRO A 36 -1.78 -6.84 -12.21
CA PRO A 36 -0.64 -6.30 -11.50
C PRO A 36 -0.75 -4.78 -11.34
N VAL A 37 -0.33 -4.27 -10.20
CA VAL A 37 -0.18 -2.82 -9.96
C VAL A 37 1.30 -2.45 -10.11
N PRO A 38 1.65 -1.40 -10.87
CA PRO A 38 3.04 -0.98 -11.04
C PRO A 38 3.71 -0.63 -9.70
N TYR A 39 4.98 -1.03 -9.53
CA TYR A 39 5.75 -0.73 -8.33
C TYR A 39 5.85 0.77 -8.02
N THR A 40 5.78 1.63 -9.03
CA THR A 40 5.78 3.09 -8.88
C THR A 40 4.54 3.58 -8.14
N GLU A 41 3.37 3.01 -8.44
CA GLU A 41 2.12 3.31 -7.74
C GLU A 41 2.13 2.78 -6.31
N LEU A 42 2.59 1.54 -6.11
CA LEU A 42 2.74 0.96 -4.78
C LEU A 42 3.72 1.76 -3.91
N SER A 43 4.85 2.18 -4.48
CA SER A 43 5.85 3.01 -3.81
C SER A 43 5.30 4.39 -3.46
N TRP A 44 4.57 5.00 -4.39
CA TRP A 44 3.92 6.29 -4.16
C TRP A 44 2.89 6.18 -3.03
N MET A 45 2.06 5.12 -3.04
CA MET A 45 1.03 4.88 -2.03
C MET A 45 1.62 4.75 -0.62
N LEU A 46 2.71 3.98 -0.45
CA LEU A 46 3.38 3.86 0.86
C LEU A 46 3.91 5.21 1.34
N LYS A 47 4.63 5.94 0.47
CA LYS A 47 5.22 7.24 0.81
C LYS A 47 4.15 8.27 1.16
N GLU A 48 3.07 8.29 0.39
CA GLU A 48 1.99 9.26 0.58
C GLU A 48 1.17 8.93 1.84
N ALA A 49 0.89 7.65 2.13
CA ALA A 49 0.27 7.24 3.38
C ALA A 49 1.11 7.63 4.62
N ALA A 50 2.44 7.48 4.54
CA ALA A 50 3.33 7.97 5.59
C ALA A 50 3.27 9.50 5.73
N ARG A 51 3.37 10.23 4.60
CA ARG A 51 3.34 11.71 4.56
C ARG A 51 2.04 12.29 5.09
N LYS A 52 0.92 11.61 4.88
CA LYS A 52 -0.42 12.03 5.31
C LYS A 52 -0.78 11.55 6.71
N ASN A 53 0.18 10.97 7.44
CA ASN A 53 -0.01 10.50 8.81
C ASN A 53 -1.07 9.39 8.94
N VAL A 54 -1.18 8.53 7.93
CA VAL A 54 -2.10 7.39 7.90
C VAL A 54 -1.55 6.22 8.71
N TYR A 55 -0.22 6.10 8.83
CA TYR A 55 0.44 4.98 9.52
C TYR A 55 0.05 4.84 11.00
N PRO A 56 0.01 5.91 11.82
CA PRO A 56 -0.47 5.79 13.19
C PRO A 56 -1.93 5.32 13.30
N ALA A 57 -2.80 5.75 12.38
CA ALA A 57 -4.19 5.30 12.34
C ALA A 57 -4.28 3.80 12.02
N LEU A 58 -3.50 3.33 11.04
CA LEU A 58 -3.38 1.92 10.70
C LEU A 58 -2.86 1.10 11.88
N HIS A 59 -1.80 1.59 12.54
CA HIS A 59 -1.19 0.93 13.68
C HIS A 59 -2.14 0.88 14.89
N ALA A 60 -2.92 1.94 15.15
CA ALA A 60 -3.90 1.96 16.22
C ALA A 60 -5.10 1.04 15.95
N ARG A 61 -5.54 0.95 14.68
CA ARG A 61 -6.70 0.17 14.28
C ARG A 61 -6.42 -1.33 14.15
N TYR A 62 -5.29 -1.69 13.55
CA TYR A 62 -4.97 -3.08 13.19
C TYR A 62 -3.88 -3.69 14.09
N GLY A 63 -3.16 -2.87 14.87
CA GLY A 63 -2.03 -3.30 15.70
C GLY A 63 -0.71 -3.37 14.94
N ALA A 64 0.40 -3.37 15.70
CA ALA A 64 1.76 -3.35 15.17
C ALA A 64 2.05 -4.50 14.19
N GLY A 65 1.72 -5.74 14.57
CA GLY A 65 2.03 -6.92 13.75
C GLY A 65 1.36 -6.90 12.38
N ALA A 66 0.07 -6.51 12.31
CA ALA A 66 -0.64 -6.40 11.04
C ALA A 66 -0.14 -5.21 10.19
N PHE A 67 0.24 -4.10 10.84
CA PHE A 67 0.86 -2.97 10.17
C PHE A 67 2.22 -3.34 9.57
N ASP A 68 3.09 -4.01 10.32
CA ASP A 68 4.41 -4.44 9.85
C ASP A 68 4.29 -5.42 8.69
N GLU A 69 3.35 -6.37 8.79
CA GLU A 69 3.06 -7.31 7.71
C GLU A 69 2.57 -6.59 6.45
N MET A 70 1.68 -5.59 6.58
CA MET A 70 1.20 -4.76 5.47
C MET A 70 2.36 -4.04 4.76
N VAL A 71 3.24 -3.36 5.50
CA VAL A 71 4.41 -2.67 4.93
C VAL A 71 5.33 -3.65 4.22
N LEU A 72 5.59 -4.81 4.84
CA LEU A 72 6.48 -5.82 4.32
C LEU A 72 5.94 -6.49 3.04
N VAL A 73 4.64 -6.78 2.96
CA VAL A 73 4.02 -7.35 1.76
C VAL A 73 4.08 -6.38 0.58
N ILE A 74 3.75 -5.10 0.81
CA ILE A 74 3.82 -4.08 -0.25
C ILE A 74 5.29 -3.84 -0.66
N GLY A 75 6.19 -3.76 0.31
CA GLY A 75 7.63 -3.61 0.07
C GLY A 75 8.22 -4.74 -0.76
N ARG A 76 7.90 -6.00 -0.42
CA ARG A 76 8.34 -7.17 -1.20
C ARG A 76 7.84 -7.14 -2.64
N GLU A 77 6.60 -6.71 -2.86
CA GLU A 77 6.07 -6.58 -4.21
C GLU A 77 6.79 -5.49 -5.01
N ILE A 78 7.09 -4.37 -4.36
CA ILE A 78 7.91 -3.31 -4.96
C ILE A 78 9.28 -3.85 -5.35
N ASP A 79 9.98 -4.52 -4.43
CA ASP A 79 11.31 -5.07 -4.65
C ASP A 79 11.32 -6.15 -5.75
N ARG A 80 10.24 -6.94 -5.85
CA ARG A 80 10.06 -7.95 -6.90
C ARG A 80 9.96 -7.34 -8.29
N GLN A 81 9.35 -6.16 -8.42
CA GLN A 81 9.11 -5.48 -9.68
C GLN A 81 10.18 -4.44 -10.03
N ALA A 82 10.83 -3.86 -9.01
CA ALA A 82 11.81 -2.80 -9.20
C ALA A 82 12.96 -3.31 -10.07
N PRO A 83 13.42 -2.51 -11.05
CA PRO A 83 14.54 -2.92 -11.88
C PRO A 83 15.76 -3.16 -10.98
N VAL A 84 16.38 -4.34 -11.09
CA VAL A 84 17.67 -4.60 -10.45
C VAL A 84 18.67 -3.62 -11.05
N VAL A 85 18.92 -2.52 -10.35
CA VAL A 85 20.02 -1.62 -10.69
C VAL A 85 21.28 -2.40 -10.34
N ARG A 86 21.85 -3.10 -11.32
CA ARG A 86 23.24 -3.53 -11.24
C ARG A 86 24.08 -2.25 -11.27
N HIS A 87 24.49 -1.79 -10.10
CA HIS A 87 25.58 -0.83 -9.96
C HIS A 87 26.90 -1.51 -10.28
#